data_AF-A0A4R4RDU5-F1
#
_entry.id   AF-A0A4R4RDU5-F1
#
_cell.length_a   1.000
_cell.length_b   1.000
_cell.length_c   1.000
_cell.angle_alpha   90.00
_cell.angle_beta   90.00
_cell.angle_gamma   90.00
#
_symmetry.space_group_name_H-M   'P 1'
#
loop_
_entity.id
_entity.type
_entity.pdbx_description
1 polymer ?
#
loop_
_entity_poly.entity_id
_entity_poly.type
_entity_poly.pdbx_seq_one_letter_code
_entity_poly.pdbx_strand_id
1 'polypeptide(L)'
;MPETESEQDDWTNSADPVATFPPPSVQIDDVNDLETWAQMDPPGWRRIKAAVKGGSAIETEAGHEYAASLVSYPSLLEAANGFQQAYNLLHWLETFISLHAHAIAGEEKAWQGTAAEAFLAKMDYLSKFLGNQAERLLGGDGMPGTASVPHQLMMNASYLKWAQEQIDYLDVAWAQIAAADGANHTDGGNVAISSTRFARPMTDQMLQVAQTLAKQYARLNYGSVSVPEGDGSPGAGDLPTEPPT
;
A
#
# COMPACT_ATOMS: atom_id res chain seq x y z
N MET A 1 -15.76 -41.29 -0.98
CA MET A 1 -16.70 -40.31 -0.38
C MET A 1 -16.95 -40.77 1.05
N PRO A 2 -16.73 -39.87 2.02
CA PRO A 2 -17.64 -38.76 2.22
C PRO A 2 -16.99 -37.40 1.96
N GLU A 3 -17.84 -36.49 1.51
CA GLU A 3 -17.63 -35.06 1.29
C GLU A 3 -17.34 -34.38 2.63
N THR A 4 -16.27 -33.58 2.68
CA THR A 4 -16.04 -32.66 3.79
C THR A 4 -16.96 -31.46 3.61
N GLU A 5 -18.03 -31.45 4.39
CA GLU A 5 -18.79 -30.25 4.73
C GLU A 5 -17.87 -29.19 5.36
N SER A 6 -17.70 -28.07 4.64
CA SER A 6 -17.83 -26.67 5.11
C SER A 6 -16.82 -25.74 4.42
N GLU A 7 -16.99 -25.50 3.12
CA GLU A 7 -16.61 -24.19 2.55
C GLU A 7 -17.55 -23.16 3.17
N GLN A 8 -17.23 -22.74 4.38
CA GLN A 8 -17.81 -21.53 4.95
C GLN A 8 -17.43 -20.41 3.98
N ASP A 9 -18.40 -19.92 3.21
CA ASP A 9 -18.25 -18.91 2.16
C ASP A 9 -17.19 -17.88 2.60
N ASP A 10 -16.00 -17.93 1.96
CA ASP A 10 -14.74 -17.27 2.37
C ASP A 10 -14.88 -15.74 2.55
N TRP A 11 -16.05 -15.21 2.21
CA TRP A 11 -16.43 -13.82 2.26
C TRP A 11 -17.33 -13.44 3.45
N THR A 12 -17.48 -14.31 4.45
CA THR A 12 -18.31 -14.07 5.64
C THR A 12 -17.45 -13.91 6.91
N ASN A 13 -17.98 -13.20 7.93
CA ASN A 13 -17.30 -13.05 9.21
C ASN A 13 -18.30 -13.04 10.36
N SER A 14 -17.93 -13.60 11.52
CA SER A 14 -18.80 -13.62 12.71
C SER A 14 -19.10 -12.24 13.29
N ALA A 15 -18.30 -11.21 12.97
CA ALA A 15 -18.57 -9.82 13.35
C ALA A 15 -19.90 -9.32 12.77
N ASP A 16 -20.25 -9.78 11.56
CA ASP A 16 -21.53 -9.50 10.91
C ASP A 16 -21.88 -10.63 9.92
N PRO A 17 -22.68 -11.62 10.32
CA PRO A 17 -22.94 -12.81 9.52
C PRO A 17 -23.69 -12.56 8.19
N VAL A 18 -24.33 -11.40 8.02
CA VAL A 18 -25.10 -11.06 6.81
C VAL A 18 -24.33 -10.16 5.84
N ALA A 19 -23.22 -9.59 6.31
CA ALA A 19 -22.30 -8.78 5.54
C ALA A 19 -21.34 -9.63 4.70
N THR A 20 -20.63 -8.94 3.81
CA THR A 20 -19.60 -9.53 2.96
C THR A 20 -18.27 -8.84 3.26
N PHE A 21 -17.25 -9.62 3.61
CA PHE A 21 -15.90 -9.15 3.90
C PHE A 21 -14.90 -9.87 2.98
N PRO A 22 -13.80 -9.23 2.55
CA PRO A 22 -12.77 -9.93 1.82
C PRO A 22 -12.12 -11.00 2.71
N PRO A 23 -11.75 -12.17 2.15
CA PRO A 23 -11.04 -13.20 2.91
C PRO A 23 -9.67 -12.68 3.37
N PRO A 24 -9.13 -13.22 4.47
CA PRO A 24 -7.79 -12.87 4.96
C PRO A 24 -6.67 -13.24 3.97
N SER A 25 -6.94 -14.17 3.05
CA SER A 25 -6.07 -14.51 1.93
C SER A 25 -6.87 -14.60 0.64
N VAL A 26 -6.52 -13.79 -0.36
CA VAL A 26 -7.07 -13.86 -1.72
C VAL A 26 -6.01 -14.51 -2.60
N GLN A 27 -6.39 -15.51 -3.41
CA GLN A 27 -5.49 -16.04 -4.43
C GLN A 27 -5.27 -14.97 -5.51
N ILE A 28 -4.01 -14.64 -5.79
CA ILE A 28 -3.62 -13.54 -6.70
C ILE A 28 -3.37 -14.01 -8.15
N ASP A 29 -3.77 -15.24 -8.48
CA ASP A 29 -3.58 -15.86 -9.79
C ASP A 29 -4.68 -15.47 -10.79
N ASP A 30 -5.89 -15.11 -10.33
CA ASP A 30 -6.93 -14.55 -11.18
C ASP A 30 -6.79 -13.03 -11.33
N VAL A 31 -6.23 -12.61 -12.47
CA VAL A 31 -6.08 -11.20 -12.83
C VAL A 31 -7.39 -10.53 -13.27
N ASN A 32 -8.49 -11.28 -13.37
CA ASN A 32 -9.82 -10.78 -13.78
C ASN A 32 -10.88 -11.01 -12.69
N ASP A 33 -10.48 -11.08 -11.42
CA ASP A 33 -11.35 -11.32 -10.27
C ASP A 33 -12.54 -10.34 -10.23
N LEU A 34 -12.30 -9.05 -10.45
CA LEU A 34 -13.31 -7.99 -10.50
C LEU A 34 -14.37 -8.24 -11.58
N GLU A 35 -13.95 -8.58 -12.79
CA GLU A 35 -14.85 -8.90 -13.90
C GLU A 35 -15.63 -10.19 -13.63
N THR A 36 -14.97 -11.20 -13.08
CA THR A 36 -15.60 -12.47 -12.68
C THR A 36 -16.68 -12.22 -11.64
N TRP A 37 -16.43 -11.42 -10.60
CA TRP A 37 -17.42 -11.07 -9.60
C TRP A 37 -18.59 -10.27 -10.18
N ALA A 38 -18.31 -9.33 -11.09
CA ALA A 38 -19.36 -8.53 -11.74
C ALA A 38 -20.35 -9.38 -12.56
N GLN A 39 -19.86 -10.48 -13.15
CA GLN A 39 -20.65 -11.40 -13.99
C GLN A 39 -21.48 -12.42 -13.20
N MET A 40 -21.30 -12.51 -11.88
CA MET A 40 -22.07 -13.43 -11.02
C MET A 40 -23.60 -13.23 -11.14
N ASP A 41 -24.37 -14.24 -10.73
CA ASP A 41 -25.82 -14.16 -10.60
C ASP A 41 -26.27 -14.64 -9.20
N PRO A 42 -26.76 -13.73 -8.32
CA PRO A 42 -26.93 -12.30 -8.55
C PRO A 42 -25.58 -11.55 -8.73
N PRO A 43 -25.59 -10.35 -9.35
CA PRO A 43 -24.39 -9.55 -9.58
C PRO A 43 -23.53 -9.33 -8.32
N GLY A 44 -22.22 -9.59 -8.39
CA GLY A 44 -21.30 -9.62 -7.24
C GLY A 44 -20.84 -8.27 -6.70
N TRP A 45 -21.69 -7.24 -6.71
CA TRP A 45 -21.36 -5.90 -6.20
C TRP A 45 -20.83 -5.92 -4.77
N ARG A 46 -21.34 -6.84 -3.93
CA ARG A 46 -20.92 -6.99 -2.53
C ARG A 46 -19.42 -7.28 -2.43
N ARG A 47 -18.89 -8.15 -3.28
CA ARG A 47 -17.46 -8.50 -3.32
C ARG A 47 -16.62 -7.32 -3.80
N ILE A 48 -17.05 -6.63 -4.85
CA ILE A 48 -16.38 -5.42 -5.36
C ILE A 48 -16.31 -4.33 -4.28
N LYS A 49 -17.44 -4.02 -3.63
CA LYS A 49 -17.48 -3.03 -2.54
C LYS A 49 -16.60 -3.47 -1.37
N ALA A 50 -16.68 -4.74 -0.96
CA ALA A 50 -15.89 -5.27 0.14
C ALA A 50 -14.37 -5.23 -0.14
N ALA A 51 -13.93 -5.49 -1.37
CA ALA A 51 -12.52 -5.39 -1.74
C ALA A 51 -11.96 -3.95 -1.63
N VAL A 52 -12.79 -2.93 -1.89
CA VAL A 52 -12.37 -1.52 -1.83
C VAL A 52 -12.58 -0.89 -0.45
N LYS A 53 -13.58 -1.36 0.30
CA LYS A 53 -14.00 -0.76 1.57
C LYS A 53 -13.69 -1.60 2.81
N GLY A 54 -13.21 -2.83 2.63
CA GLY A 54 -13.06 -3.80 3.70
C GLY A 54 -14.36 -4.51 4.09
N GLY A 55 -15.53 -4.06 3.63
CA GLY A 55 -16.79 -4.78 3.84
C GLY A 55 -17.96 -4.18 3.05
N SER A 56 -19.05 -4.94 2.91
CA SER A 56 -20.30 -4.50 2.28
C SER A 56 -21.53 -5.14 2.94
N ALA A 57 -22.69 -4.50 2.79
CA ALA A 57 -23.94 -4.92 3.44
C ALA A 57 -23.82 -5.12 4.97
N ILE A 58 -23.04 -4.25 5.62
CA ILE A 58 -22.82 -4.25 7.07
C ILE A 58 -24.08 -3.73 7.77
N GLU A 59 -24.50 -4.41 8.82
CA GLU A 59 -25.66 -4.09 9.66
C GLU A 59 -25.29 -3.88 11.14
N THR A 60 -24.04 -4.15 11.52
CA THR A 60 -23.56 -4.09 12.90
C THR A 60 -22.34 -3.18 13.07
N GLU A 61 -22.20 -2.59 14.27
CA GLU A 61 -21.01 -1.78 14.62
C GLU A 61 -19.71 -2.61 14.57
N ALA A 62 -19.76 -3.85 15.08
CA ALA A 62 -18.62 -4.77 15.03
C ALA A 62 -18.18 -5.07 13.58
N GLY A 63 -19.13 -5.17 12.65
CA GLY A 63 -18.85 -5.29 11.23
C GLY A 63 -18.16 -4.04 10.66
N HIS A 64 -18.55 -2.84 11.09
CA HIS A 64 -17.89 -1.58 10.68
C HIS A 64 -16.45 -1.50 11.18
N GLU A 65 -16.21 -1.85 12.45
CA GLU A 65 -14.87 -1.92 13.02
C GLU A 65 -13.99 -2.94 12.28
N TYR A 66 -14.54 -4.12 11.98
CA TYR A 66 -13.82 -5.16 11.24
C TYR A 66 -13.47 -4.71 9.82
N ALA A 67 -14.42 -4.11 9.08
CA ALA A 67 -14.15 -3.58 7.74
C ALA A 67 -13.04 -2.51 7.74
N ALA A 68 -13.05 -1.60 8.74
CA ALA A 68 -12.02 -0.58 8.89
C ALA A 68 -10.63 -1.15 9.19
N SER A 69 -10.55 -2.34 9.80
CA SER A 69 -9.30 -3.05 10.05
C SER A 69 -8.69 -3.69 8.79
N LEU A 70 -9.51 -3.97 7.77
CA LEU A 70 -9.09 -4.66 6.55
C LEU A 70 -8.58 -3.69 5.48
N VAL A 71 -9.26 -2.57 5.27
CA VAL A 71 -8.90 -1.60 4.22
C VAL A 71 -8.92 -0.18 4.77
N SER A 72 -7.77 0.48 4.76
CA SER A 72 -7.56 1.80 5.37
C SER A 72 -6.72 2.68 4.45
N TYR A 73 -7.29 3.77 3.92
CA TYR A 73 -6.50 4.79 3.24
C TYR A 73 -5.60 5.59 4.22
N PRO A 74 -6.00 5.84 5.49
CA PRO A 74 -5.12 6.51 6.45
C PRO A 74 -3.83 5.75 6.71
N SER A 75 -3.85 4.41 6.75
CA SER A 75 -2.63 3.62 6.97
C SER A 75 -1.59 3.83 5.86
N LEU A 76 -2.03 4.07 4.62
CA LEU A 76 -1.14 4.43 3.50
C LEU A 76 -0.51 5.82 3.68
N LEU A 77 -1.26 6.79 4.21
CA LEU A 77 -0.73 8.13 4.53
C LEU A 77 0.27 8.08 5.70
N GLU A 78 -0.05 7.30 6.72
CA GLU A 78 0.86 7.06 7.85
C GLU A 78 2.15 6.39 7.38
N ALA A 79 2.05 5.38 6.52
CA ALA A 79 3.21 4.75 5.90
C ALA A 79 4.03 5.74 5.07
N ALA A 80 3.39 6.58 4.25
CA ALA A 80 4.08 7.61 3.47
C ALA A 80 4.88 8.56 4.37
N ASN A 81 4.28 9.02 5.46
CA ASN A 81 4.94 9.86 6.46
C ASN A 81 6.11 9.13 7.15
N GLY A 82 5.94 7.85 7.49
CA GLY A 82 7.00 7.02 8.05
C GLY A 82 8.21 6.91 7.13
N PHE A 83 7.99 6.64 5.83
CA PHE A 83 9.06 6.59 4.83
C PHE A 83 9.73 7.96 4.64
N GLN A 84 8.97 9.06 4.66
CA GLN A 84 9.53 10.41 4.58
C GLN A 84 10.42 10.74 5.78
N GLN A 85 10.02 10.33 6.99
CA GLN A 85 10.85 10.50 8.19
C GLN A 85 12.12 9.65 8.15
N ALA A 86 12.02 8.41 7.65
CA ALA A 86 13.19 7.55 7.46
C ALA A 86 14.19 8.19 6.48
N TYR A 87 13.72 8.73 5.36
CA TYR A 87 14.55 9.51 4.43
C TYR A 87 15.25 10.69 5.13
N ASN A 88 14.48 11.53 5.83
CA ASN A 88 15.01 12.71 6.52
C ASN A 88 16.09 12.33 7.56
N LEU A 89 15.88 11.24 8.29
CA LEU A 89 16.83 10.74 9.29
C LEU A 89 18.11 10.22 8.64
N LEU A 90 18.01 9.41 7.58
CA LEU A 90 19.18 8.86 6.89
C LEU A 90 20.02 9.96 6.25
N HIS A 91 19.37 10.94 5.61
CA HIS A 91 20.06 12.09 5.02
C HIS A 91 20.69 13.00 6.08
N TRP A 92 20.03 13.19 7.22
CA TRP A 92 20.62 13.91 8.35
C TRP A 92 21.86 13.17 8.89
N LEU A 93 21.80 11.84 9.03
CA LEU A 93 22.93 11.03 9.50
C LEU A 93 24.12 11.07 8.54
N GLU A 94 23.88 11.01 7.22
CA GLU A 94 24.90 11.23 6.19
C GLU A 94 25.63 12.55 6.44
N THR A 95 24.87 13.66 6.47
CA THR A 95 25.42 15.01 6.66
C THR A 95 26.16 15.12 7.99
N PHE A 96 25.57 14.59 9.07
CA PHE A 96 26.11 14.66 10.41
C PHE A 96 27.46 13.92 10.51
N ILE A 97 27.53 12.70 10.00
CA ILE A 97 28.74 11.87 10.05
C ILE A 97 29.86 12.52 9.23
N SER A 98 29.57 12.93 7.99
CA SER A 98 30.57 13.59 7.15
C SER A 98 31.11 14.86 7.83
N LEU A 99 30.21 15.76 8.25
CA LEU A 99 30.61 17.04 8.83
C LEU A 99 31.47 16.87 10.09
N HIS A 100 31.10 15.98 11.01
CA HIS A 100 31.84 15.81 12.25
C HIS A 100 33.14 15.04 12.06
N ALA A 101 33.18 14.08 11.13
CA ALA A 101 34.43 13.39 10.79
C ALA A 101 35.47 14.37 10.23
N HIS A 102 35.07 15.20 9.26
CA HIS A 102 35.92 16.25 8.68
C HIS A 102 36.25 17.38 9.66
N ALA A 103 35.40 17.66 10.66
CA ALA A 103 35.72 18.64 11.69
C ALA A 103 36.86 18.19 12.64
N ILE A 104 37.00 16.87 12.86
CA ILE A 104 38.00 16.31 13.78
C ILE A 104 39.29 15.97 13.04
N ALA A 105 39.18 15.31 11.88
CA ALA A 105 40.30 14.70 11.16
C ALA A 105 40.54 15.29 9.76
N GLY A 106 39.73 16.27 9.33
CA GLY A 106 39.85 16.90 8.01
C GLY A 106 41.14 17.69 7.81
N GLU A 107 41.30 18.22 6.61
CA GLU A 107 42.44 19.08 6.28
C GLU A 107 42.54 20.26 7.29
N GLU A 108 43.76 20.52 7.76
CA GLU A 108 44.08 21.57 8.74
C GLU A 108 43.54 21.36 10.17
N LYS A 109 43.05 20.16 10.51
CA LYS A 109 42.57 19.85 11.88
C LYS A 109 43.66 19.29 12.80
N ALA A 110 43.36 19.23 14.10
CA ALA A 110 44.31 18.82 15.13
C ALA A 110 44.73 17.35 15.04
N TRP A 111 43.85 16.46 14.53
CA TRP A 111 44.18 15.06 14.33
C TRP A 111 44.58 14.82 12.88
N GLN A 112 45.83 14.40 12.66
CA GLN A 112 46.44 14.19 11.34
C GLN A 112 47.23 12.87 11.28
N GLY A 113 47.62 12.48 10.06
CA GLY A 113 48.42 11.29 9.76
C GLY A 113 47.58 10.08 9.37
N THR A 114 48.25 8.96 9.09
CA THR A 114 47.64 7.76 8.48
C THR A 114 46.40 7.24 9.21
N ALA A 115 46.36 7.35 10.55
CA ALA A 115 45.19 6.94 11.33
C ALA A 115 43.98 7.89 11.13
N ALA A 116 44.22 9.20 11.00
CA ALA A 116 43.19 10.19 10.73
C ALA A 116 42.63 10.01 9.30
N GLU A 117 43.51 9.77 8.32
CA GLU A 117 43.13 9.46 6.93
C GLU A 117 42.26 8.20 6.85
N ALA A 118 42.67 7.12 7.50
CA ALA A 118 41.91 5.87 7.52
C ALA A 118 40.55 6.03 8.23
N PHE A 119 40.48 6.84 9.28
CA PHE A 119 39.22 7.19 9.95
C PHE A 119 38.29 7.97 9.01
N LEU A 120 38.78 9.02 8.36
CA LEU A 120 37.99 9.80 7.40
C LEU A 120 37.45 8.93 6.29
N ALA A 121 38.28 8.08 5.69
CA ALA A 121 37.86 7.19 4.62
C ALA A 121 36.68 6.28 5.05
N LYS A 122 36.72 5.75 6.28
CA LYS A 122 35.63 4.93 6.84
C LYS A 122 34.37 5.75 7.10
N MET A 123 34.49 6.97 7.61
CA MET A 123 33.34 7.83 7.89
C MET A 123 32.68 8.35 6.61
N ASP A 124 33.48 8.72 5.60
CA ASP A 124 32.98 9.10 4.27
C ASP A 124 32.25 7.95 3.59
N TYR A 125 32.80 6.74 3.71
CA TYR A 125 32.13 5.53 3.24
C TYR A 125 30.75 5.36 3.89
N LEU A 126 30.71 5.40 5.23
CA LEU A 126 29.47 5.23 5.99
C LEU A 126 28.44 6.32 5.66
N SER A 127 28.88 7.57 5.58
CA SER A 127 28.06 8.72 5.18
C SER A 127 27.39 8.47 3.82
N LYS A 128 28.19 8.13 2.80
CA LYS A 128 27.68 7.86 1.44
C LYS A 128 26.75 6.66 1.41
N PHE A 129 27.05 5.62 2.19
CA PHE A 129 26.17 4.46 2.30
C PHE A 129 24.78 4.86 2.80
N LEU A 130 24.69 5.70 3.84
CA LEU A 130 23.42 6.19 4.37
C LEU A 130 22.67 7.09 3.37
N GLY A 131 23.37 8.00 2.70
CA GLY A 131 22.81 8.83 1.63
C GLY A 131 22.23 7.98 0.49
N ASN A 132 22.95 6.95 0.06
CA ASN A 132 22.46 6.01 -0.95
C ASN A 132 21.21 5.23 -0.50
N GLN A 133 21.07 4.88 0.79
CA GLN A 133 19.82 4.29 1.29
C GLN A 133 18.68 5.31 1.30
N ALA A 134 18.95 6.57 1.65
CA ALA A 134 17.96 7.63 1.61
C ALA A 134 17.44 7.85 0.17
N GLU A 135 18.33 7.97 -0.81
CA GLU A 135 17.96 8.18 -2.22
C GLU A 135 17.10 7.05 -2.80
N ARG A 136 17.31 5.80 -2.36
CA ARG A 136 16.47 4.67 -2.76
C ARG A 136 15.02 4.84 -2.35
N LEU A 137 14.74 5.48 -1.21
CA LEU A 137 13.37 5.80 -0.80
C LEU A 137 12.71 6.82 -1.73
N LEU A 138 13.50 7.65 -2.41
CA LEU A 138 13.05 8.62 -3.40
C LEU A 138 12.96 8.07 -4.83
N GLY A 139 13.30 6.80 -5.04
CA GLY A 139 13.31 6.15 -6.34
C GLY A 139 14.70 6.12 -7.00
N GLY A 140 15.72 6.72 -6.37
CA GLY A 140 17.09 6.76 -6.87
C GLY A 140 17.38 7.96 -7.77
N ASP A 141 18.67 8.18 -8.00
CA ASP A 141 19.19 9.37 -8.68
C ASP A 141 18.70 9.43 -10.14
N GLY A 142 18.21 10.61 -10.55
CA GLY A 142 17.69 10.85 -11.92
C GLY A 142 16.26 10.33 -12.19
N MET A 143 15.61 9.70 -11.21
CA MET A 143 14.20 9.32 -11.33
C MET A 143 13.27 10.51 -11.04
N PRO A 144 12.10 10.60 -11.70
CA PRO A 144 11.13 11.63 -11.38
C PRO A 144 10.63 11.45 -9.95
N GLY A 145 10.34 12.53 -9.22
CA GLY A 145 9.85 12.46 -7.83
C GLY A 145 8.57 11.63 -7.64
N THR A 146 7.85 11.34 -8.73
CA THR A 146 6.72 10.39 -8.78
C THR A 146 7.13 8.94 -8.52
N ALA A 147 8.42 8.61 -8.66
CA ALA A 147 9.00 7.30 -8.35
C ALA A 147 9.33 7.13 -6.85
N SER A 148 9.20 8.18 -6.03
CA SER A 148 9.44 8.08 -4.59
C SER A 148 8.35 7.25 -3.88
N VAL A 149 8.77 6.41 -2.94
CA VAL A 149 7.86 5.57 -2.15
C VAL A 149 6.83 6.42 -1.37
N PRO A 150 7.22 7.51 -0.68
CA PRO A 150 6.25 8.39 -0.02
C PRO A 150 5.20 8.95 -0.99
N HIS A 151 5.62 9.41 -2.18
CA HIS A 151 4.70 9.96 -3.15
C HIS A 151 3.72 8.91 -3.70
N GLN A 152 4.22 7.72 -4.04
CA GLN A 152 3.37 6.61 -4.49
C GLN A 152 2.33 6.23 -3.43
N LEU A 153 2.73 6.14 -2.16
CA LEU A 153 1.82 5.84 -1.07
C LEU A 153 0.76 6.93 -0.87
N MET A 154 1.13 8.21 -0.97
CA MET A 154 0.18 9.33 -0.93
C MET A 154 -0.82 9.30 -2.10
N MET A 155 -0.34 8.99 -3.31
CA MET A 155 -1.19 8.86 -4.49
C MET A 155 -2.13 7.66 -4.36
N ASN A 156 -1.63 6.51 -3.90
CA ASN A 156 -2.43 5.32 -3.63
C ASN A 156 -3.51 5.60 -2.59
N ALA A 157 -3.18 6.29 -1.49
CA ALA A 157 -4.16 6.71 -0.49
C ALA A 157 -5.24 7.62 -1.06
N SER A 158 -4.87 8.57 -1.91
CA SER A 158 -5.80 9.51 -2.54
C SER A 158 -6.78 8.79 -3.48
N TYR A 159 -6.29 7.85 -4.29
CA TYR A 159 -7.14 7.06 -5.18
C TYR A 159 -8.03 6.07 -4.41
N LEU A 160 -7.52 5.44 -3.34
CA LEU A 160 -8.34 4.58 -2.49
C LEU A 160 -9.48 5.37 -1.85
N LYS A 161 -9.17 6.53 -1.26
CA LYS A 161 -10.18 7.42 -0.69
C LYS A 161 -11.25 7.80 -1.72
N TRP A 162 -10.83 8.24 -2.91
CA TRP A 162 -11.76 8.54 -4.00
C TRP A 162 -12.65 7.34 -4.35
N ALA A 163 -12.07 6.14 -4.48
CA ALA A 163 -12.82 4.94 -4.82
C ALA A 163 -13.84 4.57 -3.74
N GLN A 164 -13.48 4.70 -2.47
CA GLN A 164 -14.38 4.47 -1.33
C GLN A 164 -15.55 5.45 -1.35
N GLU A 165 -15.28 6.74 -1.56
CA GLU A 165 -16.32 7.79 -1.67
C GLU A 165 -17.25 7.55 -2.86
N GLN A 166 -16.72 7.16 -4.02
CA GLN A 166 -17.53 6.86 -5.21
C GLN A 166 -18.39 5.61 -5.03
N ILE A 167 -17.85 4.53 -4.46
CA ILE A 167 -18.62 3.31 -4.21
C ILE A 167 -19.74 3.57 -3.21
N ASP A 168 -19.51 4.37 -2.17
CA ASP A 168 -20.57 4.75 -1.23
C ASP A 168 -21.66 5.60 -1.87
N TYR A 169 -21.26 6.57 -2.71
CA TYR A 169 -22.22 7.36 -3.47
C TYR A 169 -23.09 6.45 -4.36
N LEU A 170 -22.49 5.52 -5.09
CA LEU A 170 -23.20 4.57 -5.96
C LEU A 170 -24.14 3.67 -5.16
N ASP A 171 -23.66 3.11 -4.05
CA ASP A 171 -24.44 2.25 -3.15
C ASP A 171 -25.71 2.95 -2.66
N VAL A 172 -25.57 4.18 -2.15
CA VAL A 172 -26.70 4.97 -1.65
C VAL A 172 -27.63 5.39 -2.79
N ALA A 173 -27.09 5.87 -3.91
CA ALA A 173 -27.90 6.34 -5.03
C ALA A 173 -28.75 5.21 -5.63
N TRP A 174 -28.16 4.03 -5.84
CA TRP A 174 -28.88 2.88 -6.37
C TRP A 174 -29.85 2.27 -5.35
N ALA A 175 -29.51 2.25 -4.06
CA ALA A 175 -30.44 1.85 -3.01
C ALA A 175 -31.68 2.76 -2.98
N GLN A 176 -31.51 4.08 -3.11
CA GLN A 176 -32.62 5.03 -3.18
C GLN A 176 -33.52 4.82 -4.41
N ILE A 177 -32.92 4.59 -5.59
CA ILE A 177 -33.65 4.29 -6.82
C ILE A 177 -34.45 2.99 -6.66
N ALA A 178 -33.83 1.94 -6.12
CA ALA A 178 -34.49 0.65 -5.90
C ALA A 178 -35.62 0.77 -4.87
N ALA A 179 -35.41 1.48 -3.76
CA ALA A 179 -36.44 1.71 -2.76
C ALA A 179 -37.64 2.49 -3.32
N ALA A 180 -37.39 3.53 -4.14
CA ALA A 180 -38.44 4.29 -4.81
C ALA A 180 -39.24 3.45 -5.82
N ASP A 181 -38.64 2.40 -6.39
CA ASP A 181 -39.29 1.42 -7.26
C ASP A 181 -39.99 0.27 -6.49
N GLY A 182 -39.96 0.31 -5.15
CA GLY A 182 -40.65 -0.66 -4.29
C GLY A 182 -39.81 -1.88 -3.89
N ALA A 183 -38.48 -1.78 -3.92
CA ALA A 183 -37.61 -2.82 -3.39
C ALA A 183 -37.86 -3.05 -1.88
N ASN A 184 -37.85 -4.33 -1.48
CA ASN A 184 -37.95 -4.72 -0.08
C ASN A 184 -36.70 -4.31 0.70
N HIS A 185 -36.81 -4.32 2.03
CA HIS A 185 -35.69 -4.13 2.93
C HIS A 185 -35.33 -5.46 3.61
N THR A 186 -34.06 -5.64 3.98
CA THR A 186 -33.60 -6.72 4.87
C THR A 186 -34.13 -6.49 6.28
N ASP A 187 -34.01 -7.51 7.13
CA ASP A 187 -34.39 -7.39 8.55
C ASP A 187 -33.57 -6.31 9.28
N GLY A 188 -32.32 -6.08 8.87
CA GLY A 188 -31.49 -4.97 9.37
C GLY A 188 -31.74 -3.62 8.69
N GLY A 189 -32.73 -3.52 7.80
CA GLY A 189 -33.17 -2.25 7.21
C GLY A 189 -32.41 -1.80 5.96
N ASN A 190 -31.51 -2.63 5.41
CA ASN A 190 -30.84 -2.34 4.14
C ASN A 190 -31.78 -2.61 2.96
N VAL A 191 -31.65 -1.87 1.86
CA VAL A 191 -32.43 -2.15 0.64
C VAL A 191 -31.94 -3.46 0.01
N ALA A 192 -32.85 -4.40 -0.24
CA ALA A 192 -32.56 -5.70 -0.84
C ALA A 192 -32.31 -5.59 -2.36
N ILE A 193 -31.30 -4.81 -2.75
CA ILE A 193 -31.08 -4.45 -4.17
C ILE A 193 -30.68 -5.63 -5.05
N SER A 194 -30.02 -6.66 -4.49
CA SER A 194 -29.52 -7.82 -5.24
C SER A 194 -30.62 -8.60 -5.98
N SER A 195 -31.87 -8.54 -5.52
CA SER A 195 -33.03 -9.17 -6.18
C SER A 195 -33.74 -8.26 -7.19
N THR A 196 -33.21 -7.06 -7.45
CA THR A 196 -33.83 -6.06 -8.31
C THR A 196 -33.11 -5.94 -9.65
N ARG A 197 -33.79 -5.34 -10.64
CA ARG A 197 -33.17 -5.00 -11.93
C ARG A 197 -32.02 -3.99 -11.83
N PHE A 198 -31.84 -3.34 -10.68
CA PHE A 198 -30.83 -2.31 -10.45
C PHE A 198 -29.49 -2.88 -9.98
N ALA A 199 -29.44 -4.14 -9.55
CA ALA A 199 -28.22 -4.78 -9.10
C ALA A 199 -27.12 -4.77 -10.18
N ARG A 200 -27.45 -5.12 -11.43
CA ARG A 200 -26.47 -5.19 -12.53
C ARG A 200 -25.92 -3.79 -12.90
N PRO A 201 -26.75 -2.77 -13.19
CA PRO A 201 -26.23 -1.42 -13.43
C PRO A 201 -25.37 -0.86 -12.29
N MET A 202 -25.75 -1.11 -11.03
CA MET A 202 -24.95 -0.72 -9.87
C MET A 202 -23.60 -1.43 -9.88
N THR A 203 -23.59 -2.74 -10.10
CA THR A 203 -22.38 -3.56 -10.17
C THR A 203 -21.45 -3.08 -11.28
N ASP A 204 -21.97 -2.78 -12.47
CA ASP A 204 -21.19 -2.32 -13.61
C ASP A 204 -20.52 -0.95 -13.33
N GLN A 205 -21.19 -0.07 -12.59
CA GLN A 205 -20.62 1.22 -12.18
C GLN A 205 -19.57 1.06 -11.07
N MET A 206 -19.83 0.21 -10.07
CA MET A 206 -18.84 -0.10 -9.04
C MET A 206 -17.60 -0.78 -9.62
N LEU A 207 -17.77 -1.66 -10.62
CA LEU A 207 -16.67 -2.28 -11.36
C LEU A 207 -15.77 -1.23 -12.02
N GLN A 208 -16.35 -0.22 -12.67
CA GLN A 208 -15.56 0.85 -13.31
C GLN A 208 -14.70 1.62 -12.30
N VAL A 209 -15.23 1.88 -11.11
CA VAL A 209 -14.48 2.52 -10.01
C VAL A 209 -13.34 1.61 -9.56
N ALA A 210 -13.63 0.33 -9.29
CA ALA A 210 -12.63 -0.65 -8.84
C ALA A 210 -11.52 -0.88 -9.87
N GLN A 211 -11.86 -1.00 -11.16
CA GLN A 211 -10.90 -1.10 -12.25
C GLN A 211 -10.03 0.16 -12.38
N THR A 212 -10.60 1.34 -12.12
CA THR A 212 -9.83 2.59 -12.13
C THR A 212 -8.80 2.57 -11.01
N LEU A 213 -9.19 2.18 -9.80
CA LEU A 213 -8.26 2.01 -8.67
C LEU A 213 -7.16 0.98 -8.99
N ALA A 214 -7.54 -0.21 -9.47
CA ALA A 214 -6.60 -1.27 -9.82
C ALA A 214 -5.58 -0.83 -10.88
N LYS A 215 -6.02 -0.09 -11.91
CA LYS A 215 -5.13 0.48 -12.93
C LYS A 215 -4.14 1.49 -12.35
N GLN A 216 -4.52 2.25 -11.33
CA GLN A 216 -3.59 3.17 -10.67
C GLN A 216 -2.54 2.39 -9.86
N TYR A 217 -2.96 1.39 -9.10
CA TYR A 217 -2.03 0.53 -8.36
C TYR A 217 -1.07 -0.21 -9.28
N ALA A 218 -1.54 -0.76 -10.41
CA ALA A 218 -0.68 -1.43 -11.39
C ALA A 218 0.35 -0.50 -12.06
N ARG A 219 0.07 0.81 -12.13
CA ARG A 219 1.00 1.80 -12.69
C ARG A 219 2.02 2.31 -11.67
N LEU A 220 1.63 2.35 -10.40
CA LEU A 220 2.45 2.90 -9.32
C LEU A 220 3.29 1.83 -8.64
N ASN A 221 2.80 0.60 -8.51
CA ASN A 221 3.50 -0.47 -7.82
C ASN A 221 4.46 -1.19 -8.77
N TYR A 222 5.74 -1.25 -8.40
CA TYR A 222 6.73 -2.07 -9.10
C TYR A 222 6.59 -3.53 -8.66
N GLY A 223 6.53 -4.45 -9.62
CA GLY A 223 6.31 -5.90 -9.38
C GLY A 223 7.47 -6.61 -8.67
N SER A 224 8.61 -5.96 -8.49
CA SER A 224 9.69 -6.43 -7.63
C SER A 224 10.55 -5.27 -7.16
N VAL A 225 10.93 -5.32 -5.89
CA VAL A 225 12.03 -4.51 -5.34
C VAL A 225 13.21 -5.46 -5.26
N SER A 226 14.25 -5.24 -6.06
CA SER A 226 15.51 -5.95 -5.84
C SER A 226 16.11 -5.46 -4.53
N VAL A 227 16.43 -6.40 -3.64
CA VAL A 227 17.32 -6.08 -2.52
C VAL A 227 18.57 -5.52 -3.16
N PRO A 228 19.05 -4.35 -2.74
CA PRO A 228 20.21 -3.79 -3.39
C PRO A 228 21.39 -4.74 -3.25
N GLU A 229 22.00 -5.13 -4.36
CA GLU A 229 23.29 -5.81 -4.31
C GLU A 229 24.33 -4.82 -3.77
N GLY A 230 25.05 -5.23 -2.72
CA GLY A 230 25.99 -4.39 -1.99
C GLY A 230 25.62 -4.30 -0.51
N ASP A 231 26.44 -4.92 0.33
CA ASP A 231 26.39 -4.90 1.79
C ASP A 231 26.90 -3.58 2.40
N GLY A 232 27.31 -2.64 1.56
CA GLY A 232 28.06 -1.50 2.05
C GLY A 232 29.49 -1.89 2.45
N SER A 233 30.13 -2.86 1.78
CA SER A 233 31.58 -3.08 1.88
C SER A 233 32.33 -2.38 0.72
N PRO A 234 33.56 -1.88 0.95
CA PRO A 234 34.42 -1.39 -0.12
C PRO A 234 34.70 -2.50 -1.14
N GLY A 235 34.62 -2.20 -2.44
CA GLY A 235 35.10 -3.11 -3.47
C GLY A 235 36.60 -3.34 -3.32
N ALA A 236 37.11 -4.49 -3.77
CA ALA A 236 38.52 -4.88 -3.61
C ALA A 236 39.55 -3.89 -4.22
N GLY A 237 39.12 -2.85 -4.93
CA GLY A 237 39.95 -1.74 -5.43
C GLY A 237 40.10 -0.54 -4.47
N ASP A 238 39.38 -0.51 -3.34
CA ASP A 238 39.33 0.63 -2.40
C ASP A 238 40.03 0.36 -1.05
N LEU A 239 40.76 -0.76 -0.92
CA LEU A 239 41.59 -0.99 0.26
C LEU A 239 42.84 -0.09 0.20
N PRO A 240 43.18 0.66 1.27
CA PRO A 240 44.47 1.34 1.36
C PRO A 240 45.57 0.28 1.21
N THR A 241 46.40 0.40 0.18
CA THR A 241 47.56 -0.49 0.04
C THR A 241 48.49 -0.30 1.24
N GLU A 242 48.87 -1.39 1.89
CA GLU A 242 49.82 -1.34 3.02
C GLU A 242 51.11 -0.60 2.60
N PRO A 243 51.69 0.22 3.48
CA PRO A 243 52.91 0.94 3.16
C PRO A 243 54.07 -0.06 2.98
N PRO A 244 54.95 0.16 1.98
CA PRO A 244 56.13 -0.67 1.82
C PRO A 244 57.07 -0.47 3.02
N THR A 245 57.55 -1.60 3.56
CA THR A 245 58.57 -1.67 4.64
C THR A 245 59.88 -1.02 4.27
#